data_AF-A0A3D0NJX6-F1
#
_entry.id   AF-A0A3D0NJX6-F1
#
_cell.length_a   1.000
_cell.length_b   1.000
_cell.length_c   1.000
_cell.angle_alpha   90.00
_cell.angle_beta   90.00
_cell.angle_gamma   90.00
#
_symmetry.space_group_name_H-M   'P 1'
#
loop_
_entity.id
_entity.type
_entity.pdbx_description
1 polymer ?
#
loop_
_entity_poly.entity_id
_entity_poly.type
_entity_poly.pdbx_seq_one_letter_code
_entity_poly.pdbx_strand_id
1 'polypeptide(L)'
;EFVFLIGPSGSGKSTFMRLLLAEESPTSGEVQVSKFHVNKLSGRHIPKLRQVIGCVFQDFRLLQQKTAFENVAFALEVIGKQSDVIKKVVPEVLEMVGLSGKANRLPTEMSGGEQQRVAIARAFVNR
;
A
#
# COMPACT_ATOMS: atom_id res chain seq x y z
N GLU A 1 -9.00 1.30 15.65
CA GLU A 1 -10.24 2.02 15.24
C GLU A 1 -10.40 1.93 13.73
N PHE A 2 -11.62 2.13 13.21
CA PHE A 2 -11.90 2.20 11.78
C PHE A 2 -12.66 3.50 11.50
N VAL A 3 -12.05 4.41 10.72
CA VAL A 3 -12.53 5.78 10.56
C VAL A 3 -12.82 6.06 9.10
N PHE A 4 -13.93 6.73 8.83
CA PHE A 4 -14.29 7.22 7.50
C PHE A 4 -14.04 8.72 7.39
N LEU A 5 -13.35 9.14 6.33
CA LEU A 5 -13.19 10.55 5.96
C LEU A 5 -14.08 10.87 4.75
N ILE A 6 -15.17 11.59 4.99
CA ILE A 6 -16.23 11.85 4.00
C ILE A 6 -16.35 13.36 3.74
N GLY A 7 -16.66 13.73 2.50
CA GLY A 7 -16.88 15.11 2.08
C GLY A 7 -17.03 15.24 0.56
N PRO A 8 -17.55 16.36 0.03
CA PRO A 8 -17.75 16.57 -1.41
C PRO A 8 -16.44 16.53 -2.20
N SER A 9 -16.51 16.36 -3.52
CA SER A 9 -15.32 16.46 -4.38
C SER A 9 -14.63 17.82 -4.17
N GLY A 10 -13.29 17.83 -4.16
CA GLY A 10 -12.51 19.04 -3.87
C GLY A 10 -12.37 19.41 -2.39
N SER A 11 -13.00 18.69 -1.45
CA SER A 11 -12.91 18.99 -0.01
C SER A 11 -11.55 18.68 0.65
N GLY A 12 -10.51 18.39 -0.11
CA GLY A 12 -9.16 18.13 0.42
C GLY A 12 -8.88 16.70 0.90
N LYS A 13 -9.78 15.72 0.71
CA LYS A 13 -9.56 14.32 1.14
C LYS A 13 -8.28 13.69 0.58
N SER A 14 -8.01 13.91 -0.71
CA SER A 14 -6.81 13.40 -1.36
C SER A 14 -5.55 14.09 -0.83
N THR A 15 -5.61 15.41 -0.62
CA THR A 15 -4.53 16.18 0.04
C THR A 15 -4.26 15.65 1.43
N PHE A 16 -5.29 15.38 2.23
CA PHE A 16 -5.16 14.78 3.55
C PHE A 16 -4.37 13.45 3.49
N MET A 17 -4.76 12.54 2.59
CA MET A 17 -4.03 11.27 2.41
C MET A 17 -2.57 11.48 1.96
N ARG A 18 -2.31 12.45 1.09
CA ARG A 18 -0.95 12.79 0.63
C ARG A 18 -0.07 13.35 1.73
N LEU A 19 -0.64 14.12 2.67
CA LEU A 19 0.08 14.59 3.85
C LEU A 19 0.55 13.42 4.72
N LEU A 20 -0.27 12.38 4.90
CA LEU A 20 0.12 11.18 5.67
C LEU A 20 1.28 10.42 5.04
N LEU A 21 1.37 10.41 3.70
CA LEU A 21 2.43 9.72 2.94
C LEU A 21 3.68 10.57 2.70
N ALA A 22 3.72 11.80 3.23
CA ALA A 22 4.74 12.80 2.90
C ALA A 22 4.87 13.06 1.38
N GLU A 23 3.75 13.00 0.65
CA GLU A 23 3.69 13.42 -0.76
C GLU A 23 3.49 14.94 -0.87
N GLU A 24 2.83 15.54 0.13
CA GLU A 24 2.70 16.99 0.29
C GLU A 24 3.17 17.38 1.71
N SER A 25 3.57 18.65 1.88
CA SER A 25 3.94 19.20 3.19
C SER A 25 2.85 20.15 3.70
N PRO A 26 2.48 20.09 4.99
CA PRO A 26 1.49 21.00 5.53
C PRO A 26 2.04 22.43 5.53
N THR A 27 1.21 23.41 5.19
CA THR A 27 1.58 24.83 5.28
C THR A 27 1.81 25.27 6.74
N SER A 28 1.03 24.73 7.66
CA SER A 28 1.17 24.95 9.11
C SER A 28 0.65 23.73 9.88
N GLY A 29 1.00 23.65 11.17
CA GLY A 29 0.62 22.53 12.04
C GLY A 29 1.60 21.35 11.95
N GLU A 30 1.19 20.23 12.53
CA GLU A 30 2.03 19.04 12.67
C GLU A 30 1.29 17.78 12.21
N VAL A 31 2.00 16.90 11.51
CA VAL A 31 1.46 15.60 11.06
C VAL A 31 2.29 14.50 11.71
N GLN A 32 1.63 13.68 12.53
CA GLN A 32 2.24 12.52 13.18
C GLN A 32 1.63 11.23 12.65
N VAL A 33 2.47 10.28 12.24
CA VAL A 33 2.04 8.95 11.79
C VAL A 33 2.93 7.90 12.44
N SER A 34 2.33 7.00 13.23
CA SER A 34 3.08 6.09 14.09
C SER A 34 4.09 6.87 14.94
N LYS A 35 5.37 6.52 14.91
CA LYS A 35 6.47 7.24 15.60
C LYS A 35 7.08 8.40 14.81
N PHE A 36 6.57 8.69 13.62
CA PHE A 36 7.19 9.65 12.71
C PHE A 36 6.50 11.02 12.78
N HIS A 37 7.31 12.07 12.89
CA HIS A 37 6.86 13.46 12.74
C HIS A 37 7.06 13.91 11.30
N VAL A 38 6.03 13.72 10.48
CA VAL A 38 6.13 13.67 9.02
C VAL A 38 6.74 14.94 8.44
N ASN A 39 6.28 16.11 8.87
CA ASN A 39 6.76 17.40 8.39
C ASN A 39 8.13 17.82 8.97
N LYS A 40 8.76 17.01 9.82
CA LYS A 40 10.15 17.19 10.31
C LYS A 40 11.10 16.10 9.80
N LEU A 41 10.63 15.18 8.96
CA LEU A 41 11.47 14.12 8.41
C LEU A 41 12.37 14.64 7.29
N SER A 42 13.67 14.33 7.38
CA SER A 42 14.57 14.44 6.23
C SER A 42 14.15 13.45 5.13
N GLY A 43 14.34 13.82 3.87
CA GLY A 43 13.95 12.99 2.71
C GLY A 43 14.40 11.52 2.77
N ARG A 44 15.61 11.24 3.27
CA ARG A 44 16.13 9.87 3.45
C ARG A 44 15.30 8.96 4.37
N HIS A 45 14.45 9.53 5.22
CA HIS A 45 13.61 8.80 6.15
C HIS A 45 12.16 8.61 5.65
N ILE A 46 11.77 9.29 4.57
CA ILE A 46 10.45 9.15 3.96
C ILE A 46 10.16 7.69 3.54
N PRO A 47 11.10 6.92 2.96
CA PRO A 47 10.85 5.51 2.66
C PRO A 47 10.48 4.69 3.90
N LYS A 48 11.13 4.93 5.04
CA LYS A 48 10.84 4.24 6.31
C LYS A 48 9.44 4.56 6.84
N LEU A 49 8.98 5.80 6.67
CA LEU A 49 7.60 6.19 6.96
C LEU A 49 6.61 5.41 6.06
N ARG A 50 6.85 5.40 4.75
CA ARG A 50 5.94 4.74 3.79
C ARG A 50 5.88 3.22 3.98
N GLN A 51 6.97 2.59 4.41
CA GLN A 51 7.01 1.15 4.72
C GLN A 51 6.09 0.73 5.90
N VAL A 52 5.73 1.66 6.80
CA VAL A 52 4.80 1.39 7.92
C VAL A 52 3.35 1.77 7.59
N ILE A 53 3.07 2.29 6.40
CA ILE A 53 1.73 2.68 5.96
C ILE A 53 1.30 1.78 4.80
N GLY A 54 0.32 0.92 5.05
CA GLY A 54 -0.39 0.24 3.98
C GLY A 54 -1.28 1.22 3.22
N CYS A 55 -1.07 1.38 1.92
CA CYS A 55 -1.87 2.29 1.09
C CYS A 55 -2.46 1.58 -0.14
N VAL A 56 -3.74 1.83 -0.39
CA VAL A 56 -4.47 1.39 -1.59
C VAL A 56 -4.90 2.64 -2.36
N PHE A 57 -4.33 2.82 -3.56
CA PHE A 57 -4.62 3.97 -4.41
C PHE A 57 -5.89 3.73 -5.24
N GLN A 58 -6.57 4.81 -5.64
CA GLN A 58 -7.79 4.75 -6.45
C GLN A 58 -7.55 4.08 -7.82
N ASP A 59 -6.36 4.26 -8.39
CA ASP A 59 -5.88 3.66 -9.64
C ASP A 59 -5.10 2.35 -9.41
N PHE A 60 -5.14 1.80 -8.19
CA PHE A 60 -4.47 0.58 -7.71
C PHE A 60 -2.92 0.59 -7.72
N ARG A 61 -2.30 1.26 -8.70
CA ARG A 61 -0.84 1.33 -8.92
C ARG A 61 -0.16 -0.03 -8.88
N LEU A 62 -0.76 -1.04 -9.51
CA LEU A 62 -0.12 -2.34 -9.67
C LEU A 62 1.03 -2.25 -10.68
N LEU A 63 2.08 -3.03 -10.43
CA LEU A 63 3.19 -3.22 -11.35
C LEU A 63 2.70 -4.11 -12.49
N GLN A 64 2.46 -3.50 -13.66
CA GLN A 64 1.77 -4.14 -14.78
C GLN A 64 2.52 -5.34 -15.38
N GLN A 65 3.84 -5.36 -15.24
CA GLN A 65 4.71 -6.45 -15.71
C GLN A 65 4.99 -7.51 -14.62
N LYS A 66 4.27 -7.45 -13.50
CA LYS A 66 4.39 -8.39 -12.39
C LYS A 66 3.06 -9.06 -12.15
N THR A 67 3.10 -10.33 -11.83
CA THR A 67 1.92 -11.12 -11.46
C THR A 67 1.31 -10.66 -10.13
N ALA A 68 0.13 -11.17 -9.77
CA ALA A 68 -0.48 -10.93 -8.47
C ALA A 68 0.45 -11.32 -7.31
N PHE A 69 1.11 -12.48 -7.41
CA PHE A 69 2.12 -12.91 -6.44
C PHE A 69 3.26 -11.91 -6.33
N GLU A 70 3.86 -11.54 -7.46
CA GLU A 70 5.01 -10.62 -7.47
C GLU A 70 4.66 -9.22 -6.99
N ASN A 71 3.45 -8.74 -7.28
CA ASN A 71 2.96 -7.46 -6.77
C ASN A 71 2.89 -7.46 -5.23
N VAL A 72 2.38 -8.53 -4.63
CA VAL A 72 2.27 -8.65 -3.17
C VAL A 72 3.66 -8.92 -2.56
N ALA A 73 4.46 -9.80 -3.17
CA ALA A 73 5.82 -10.10 -2.76
C ALA A 73 6.72 -8.85 -2.72
N PHE A 74 6.58 -7.96 -3.70
CA PHE A 74 7.37 -6.73 -3.79
C PHE A 74 7.36 -5.89 -2.51
N ALA A 75 6.22 -5.81 -1.81
CA ALA A 75 6.14 -5.08 -0.55
C ALA A 75 6.99 -5.71 0.56
N LEU A 76 7.11 -7.04 0.59
CA LEU A 76 7.96 -7.77 1.52
C LEU A 76 9.46 -7.70 1.14
N GLU A 77 9.76 -7.69 -0.17
CA GLU A 77 11.13 -7.51 -0.69
C GLU A 77 11.68 -6.14 -0.31
N VAL A 78 10.87 -5.08 -0.45
CA VAL A 78 11.24 -3.69 -0.15
C VAL A 78 11.62 -3.49 1.33
N ILE A 79 11.08 -4.30 2.23
CA ILE A 79 11.43 -4.29 3.67
C ILE A 79 12.46 -5.36 4.05
N GLY A 80 12.99 -6.10 3.07
CA GLY A 80 14.08 -7.06 3.26
C GLY A 80 13.69 -8.41 3.84
N LYS A 81 12.44 -8.88 3.66
CA LYS A 81 12.07 -10.25 4.05
C LYS A 81 12.77 -11.29 3.17
N GLN A 82 13.12 -12.42 3.77
CA GLN A 82 13.76 -13.54 3.06
C GLN A 82 12.77 -14.25 2.12
N SER A 83 13.29 -14.88 1.06
CA SER A 83 12.50 -15.50 -0.01
C SER A 83 11.60 -16.64 0.47
N ASP A 84 12.05 -17.41 1.47
CA ASP A 84 11.29 -18.48 2.12
C ASP A 84 10.04 -17.93 2.83
N VAL A 85 10.18 -16.82 3.57
CA VAL A 85 9.06 -16.12 4.21
C VAL A 85 8.07 -15.62 3.17
N ILE A 86 8.56 -15.00 2.09
CA ILE A 86 7.71 -14.47 1.01
C ILE A 86 6.89 -15.59 0.37
N LYS A 87 7.53 -16.72 0.04
CA LYS A 87 6.88 -17.88 -0.58
C LYS A 87 5.79 -18.49 0.30
N LYS A 88 5.87 -18.33 1.62
CA LYS A 88 4.84 -18.78 2.57
C LYS A 88 3.73 -17.75 2.74
N VAL A 89 4.08 -16.49 2.99
CA VAL A 89 3.12 -15.43 3.37
C VAL A 89 2.25 -14.97 2.20
N VAL A 90 2.83 -14.83 1.01
CA VAL A 90 2.10 -14.27 -0.14
C VAL A 90 0.90 -15.14 -0.55
N PRO A 91 1.00 -16.48 -0.66
CA PRO A 91 -0.16 -17.32 -0.94
C PRO A 91 -1.28 -17.19 0.09
N GLU A 92 -0.94 -17.20 1.39
CA GLU A 92 -1.91 -17.02 2.48
C GLU A 92 -2.65 -15.67 2.36
N VAL A 93 -1.91 -14.60 2.03
CA VAL A 93 -2.49 -13.26 1.84
C VAL A 93 -3.39 -13.18 0.61
N LEU A 94 -3.00 -13.82 -0.50
CA LEU A 94 -3.84 -13.90 -1.70
C LEU A 94 -5.12 -14.69 -1.44
N GLU A 95 -5.05 -15.76 -0.66
CA GLU A 95 -6.22 -16.53 -0.24
C GLU A 95 -7.18 -15.69 0.62
N MET A 96 -6.66 -14.95 1.60
CA MET A 96 -7.47 -14.07 2.46
C MET A 96 -8.26 -13.01 1.69
N VAL A 97 -7.74 -12.54 0.55
CA VAL A 97 -8.45 -11.60 -0.33
C VAL A 97 -9.23 -12.29 -1.45
N GLY A 98 -9.46 -13.61 -1.37
CA GLY A 98 -10.27 -14.35 -2.33
C GLY A 98 -9.63 -14.45 -3.73
N LEU A 99 -8.31 -14.47 -3.81
CA LEU A 99 -7.53 -14.62 -5.05
C LEU A 99 -6.77 -15.95 -5.11
N SER A 100 -7.26 -16.97 -4.39
CA SER A 100 -6.71 -18.32 -4.46
C SER A 100 -6.67 -18.82 -5.91
N GLY A 101 -5.54 -19.43 -6.31
CA GLY A 101 -5.30 -19.89 -7.69
C GLY A 101 -5.01 -18.78 -8.73
N LYS A 102 -4.98 -17.50 -8.35
CA LYS A 102 -4.74 -16.37 -9.28
C LYS A 102 -3.35 -15.72 -9.14
N ALA A 103 -2.46 -16.36 -8.39
CA ALA A 103 -1.11 -15.88 -8.09
C ALA A 103 -0.31 -15.51 -9.35
N ASN A 104 -0.43 -16.29 -10.43
CA ASN A 104 0.35 -16.12 -11.65
C ASN A 104 -0.29 -15.17 -12.69
N ARG A 105 -1.44 -14.56 -12.38
CA ARG A 105 -2.12 -13.65 -13.31
C ARG A 105 -1.45 -12.29 -13.33
N LEU A 106 -1.30 -11.72 -14.52
CA LEU A 106 -0.91 -10.31 -14.69
C LEU A 106 -2.11 -9.38 -14.48
N PRO A 107 -1.91 -8.11 -14.08
CA PRO A 107 -3.00 -7.16 -13.88
C PRO A 107 -3.92 -7.01 -15.10
N THR A 108 -3.38 -7.11 -16.31
CA THR A 108 -4.14 -7.05 -17.58
C THR A 108 -5.11 -8.22 -17.77
N GLU A 109 -4.91 -9.32 -17.05
CA GLU A 109 -5.76 -10.52 -17.09
C GLU A 109 -6.81 -10.53 -15.96
N MET A 110 -6.86 -9.47 -15.15
CA MET A 110 -7.67 -9.37 -13.95
C MET A 110 -8.73 -8.28 -14.11
N SER A 111 -9.93 -8.55 -13.61
CA SER A 111 -10.97 -7.54 -13.44
C SER A 111 -10.54 -6.43 -12.47
N GLY A 112 -11.16 -5.26 -12.56
CA GLY A 112 -10.86 -4.14 -11.65
C GLY A 112 -11.03 -4.50 -10.16
N GLY A 113 -12.04 -5.31 -9.81
CA GLY A 113 -12.22 -5.79 -8.44
C GLY A 113 -11.13 -6.75 -7.98
N GLU A 114 -10.59 -7.58 -8.87
CA GLU A 114 -9.44 -8.43 -8.57
C GLU A 114 -8.16 -7.61 -8.41
N GLN A 115 -7.92 -6.63 -9.28
CA GLN A 115 -6.79 -5.71 -9.16
C GLN A 115 -6.84 -4.93 -7.83
N GLN A 116 -8.03 -4.46 -7.43
CA GLN A 116 -8.23 -3.83 -6.14
C GLN A 116 -7.85 -4.76 -4.98
N ARG A 117 -8.23 -6.04 -5.04
CA ARG A 117 -7.89 -7.04 -4.02
C ARG A 117 -6.39 -7.35 -3.98
N VAL A 118 -5.69 -7.35 -5.12
CA VAL A 118 -4.22 -7.41 -5.16
C VAL A 118 -3.60 -6.18 -4.51
N ALA A 119 -4.12 -4.98 -4.78
CA ALA A 119 -3.62 -3.75 -4.17
C ALA A 119 -3.84 -3.75 -2.64
N ILE A 120 -4.99 -4.24 -2.17
CA ILE A 120 -5.27 -4.45 -0.75
C ILE A 120 -4.26 -5.44 -0.17
N ALA A 121 -4.10 -6.62 -0.77
CA ALA A 121 -3.11 -7.64 -0.36
C ALA A 121 -1.71 -7.04 -0.20
N ARG A 122 -1.23 -6.32 -1.22
CA ARG A 122 0.07 -5.65 -1.18
C ARG A 122 0.18 -4.61 -0.06
N ALA A 123 -0.90 -3.90 0.26
CA ALA A 123 -0.92 -2.88 1.29
C ALA A 123 -0.84 -3.44 2.72
N PHE A 124 -1.38 -4.65 2.97
CA PHE A 124 -1.39 -5.21 4.33
C PHE A 124 -0.46 -6.42 4.55
N VAL A 125 0.24 -6.92 3.52
CA VAL A 125 1.11 -8.11 3.62
C VAL A 125 2.19 -7.99 4.71
N ASN A 126 2.64 -6.76 5.02
CA ASN A 126 3.61 -6.48 6.07
C ASN A 126 2.98 -6.40 7.48
N ARG A 127 2.14 -7.38 7.83
CA ARG A 127 1.70 -7.56 9.23
C ARG A 127 2.81 -8.08 10.12
#